data_AF-A0A1Q2YCX0-F1
#
_entry.id   AF-A0A1Q2YCX0-F1
#
_cell.length_a   1.000
_cell.length_b   1.000
_cell.length_c   1.000
_cell.angle_alpha   90.00
_cell.angle_beta   90.00
_cell.angle_gamma   90.00
#
_symmetry.space_group_name_H-M   'P 1'
#
loop_
_entity.id
_entity.type
_entity.pdbx_description
1 polymer ?
#
loop_
_entity_poly.entity_id
_entity_poly.type
_entity_poly.pdbx_seq_one_letter_code
_entity_poly.pdbx_strand_id
1 'polypeptide(L)'
;MPGRLEFEEEAEDEAEKVVQDMVFDADEAEEDVELKLLILQIYNEKLSLRAERKRLMLKDNLLDYKTNNAIDKKRSKEERELYTRIKPFARIMSSSDFNEFSDDIMNEFKIRNRIMQLQNWRRNGITLLEDGEYYEKEKISRVSKLTLSSPNISSKERHTLNSGRSHSRMSTPTEGKLKRRNISADPLDISEAPDYNLLSDGEKLLCQELRIYPKPYLCIKELLFKELLNSGGVLNQEKVSSIVKLEPSKTSRIYHYFVKQKWCQVS
;
A
#
# COMPACT_ATOMS: atom_id res chain seq x y z
N MET A 1 3.79 38.39 -15.18
CA MET A 1 3.76 38.51 -16.66
C MET A 1 3.69 37.10 -17.28
N PRO A 2 2.55 36.63 -17.82
CA PRO A 2 2.31 35.20 -18.07
C PRO A 2 3.04 34.56 -19.26
N GLY A 3 3.85 35.31 -20.01
CA GLY A 3 4.49 34.84 -21.25
C GLY A 3 6.03 34.88 -21.26
N ARG A 4 6.65 35.24 -20.14
CA ARG A 4 8.13 35.40 -20.05
C ARG A 4 8.88 34.09 -19.80
N LEU A 5 8.17 33.00 -19.44
CA LEU A 5 8.78 31.73 -19.00
C LEU A 5 9.75 31.92 -17.81
N GLU A 6 9.57 33.02 -17.08
CA GLU A 6 10.28 33.36 -15.85
C GLU A 6 9.35 33.07 -14.66
N PHE A 7 9.90 32.49 -13.60
CA PHE A 7 9.18 32.22 -12.36
C PHE A 7 9.25 33.48 -11.47
N GLU A 8 8.18 33.75 -10.71
CA GLU A 8 8.18 34.89 -9.77
C GLU A 8 9.19 34.71 -8.64
N GLU A 9 9.41 33.47 -8.22
CA GLU A 9 10.45 33.08 -7.27
C GLU A 9 11.32 32.00 -7.93
N GLU A 10 12.62 32.25 -8.01
CA GLU A 10 13.54 31.30 -8.61
C GLU A 10 13.90 30.17 -7.63
N ALA A 11 14.19 28.98 -8.17
CA ALA A 11 14.64 27.88 -7.31
C ALA A 11 15.97 28.25 -6.64
N GLU A 12 16.02 28.12 -5.32
CA GLU A 12 17.17 28.51 -4.49
C GLU A 12 17.53 30.01 -4.61
N ASP A 13 16.53 30.88 -4.50
CA ASP A 13 16.70 32.35 -4.46
C ASP A 13 17.65 32.82 -3.34
N GLU A 14 17.72 32.09 -2.23
CA GLU A 14 18.63 32.39 -1.12
C GLU A 14 20.11 32.39 -1.53
N ALA A 15 20.50 31.61 -2.54
CA ALA A 15 21.87 31.59 -3.03
C ALA A 15 22.30 32.94 -3.64
N GLU A 16 21.34 33.70 -4.18
CA GLU A 16 21.59 35.02 -4.77
C GLU A 16 21.88 36.07 -3.70
N LYS A 17 21.20 35.95 -2.55
CA LYS A 17 21.41 36.81 -1.37
C LYS A 17 22.81 36.66 -0.78
N VAL A 18 23.40 35.47 -0.88
CA VAL A 18 24.76 35.18 -0.37
C VAL A 18 25.84 35.88 -1.21
N VAL A 19 25.59 36.05 -2.52
CA VAL A 19 26.55 36.64 -3.47
C VAL A 19 26.29 38.13 -3.74
N GLN A 20 25.07 38.61 -3.47
CA GLN A 20 24.62 39.99 -3.71
C GLN A 20 25.62 41.06 -3.26
N ASP A 21 26.10 40.95 -2.02
CA ASP A 21 26.95 41.97 -1.39
C ASP A 21 28.45 41.57 -1.43
N MET A 22 28.83 40.59 -2.26
CA MET A 22 30.20 40.12 -2.38
C MET A 22 31.04 41.08 -3.23
N VAL A 23 32.09 41.63 -2.63
CA VAL A 23 33.06 42.55 -3.26
C VAL A 23 34.45 41.95 -3.15
N PHE A 24 35.33 42.20 -4.11
CA PHE A 24 36.74 41.84 -4.06
C PHE A 24 37.57 43.10 -3.94
N ASP A 25 38.34 43.22 -2.87
CA ASP A 25 39.25 44.34 -2.64
C ASP A 25 40.70 43.91 -2.95
N ALA A 26 41.51 44.86 -3.44
CA ALA A 26 42.87 44.56 -3.89
C ALA A 26 43.85 44.18 -2.75
N ASP A 27 43.51 44.54 -1.52
CA ASP A 27 44.34 44.32 -0.33
C ASP A 27 43.86 43.12 0.53
N GLU A 28 42.93 42.31 0.01
CA GLU A 28 42.40 41.14 0.73
C GLU A 28 43.41 40.01 0.89
N ALA A 29 43.29 39.28 2.00
CA ALA A 29 44.07 38.08 2.22
C ALA A 29 43.75 37.03 1.16
N GLU A 30 44.76 36.29 0.71
CA GLU A 30 44.60 35.24 -0.31
C GLU A 30 43.57 34.17 0.11
N GLU A 31 43.49 33.87 1.41
CA GLU A 31 42.50 32.96 2.01
C GLU A 31 41.06 33.46 1.86
N ASP A 32 40.82 34.77 2.01
CA ASP A 32 39.50 35.38 1.86
C ASP A 32 39.05 35.38 0.39
N VAL A 33 39.98 35.62 -0.54
CA VAL A 33 39.73 35.54 -1.98
C VAL A 33 39.39 34.10 -2.38
N GLU A 34 40.12 33.10 -1.87
CA GLU A 34 39.85 31.68 -2.13
C GLU A 34 38.46 31.27 -1.62
N LEU A 35 38.08 31.71 -0.42
CA LEU A 35 36.75 31.45 0.13
C LEU A 35 35.65 32.06 -0.74
N LYS A 36 35.81 33.30 -1.21
CA LYS A 36 34.84 33.95 -2.12
C LYS A 36 34.74 33.24 -3.46
N LEU A 37 35.85 32.77 -4.02
CA LEU A 37 35.85 31.97 -5.24
C LEU A 37 35.09 30.65 -5.05
N LEU A 38 35.25 29.99 -3.91
CA LEU A 38 34.50 28.78 -3.57
C LEU A 38 32.98 29.07 -3.48
N ILE A 39 32.61 30.18 -2.84
CA ILE A 39 31.20 30.61 -2.76
C ILE A 39 30.62 30.87 -4.17
N LEU A 40 31.38 31.53 -5.05
CA LEU A 40 30.98 31.74 -6.44
C LEU A 40 30.83 30.43 -7.22
N GLN A 41 31.70 29.45 -6.97
CA GLN A 41 31.59 28.12 -7.56
C GLN A 41 30.29 27.43 -7.13
N ILE A 42 29.96 27.46 -5.83
CA ILE A 42 28.71 26.92 -5.29
C ILE A 42 27.51 27.63 -5.94
N TYR A 43 27.56 28.96 -6.08
CA TYR A 43 26.51 29.75 -6.74
C TYR A 43 26.32 29.32 -8.21
N ASN A 44 27.41 29.12 -8.97
CA ASN A 44 27.33 28.65 -10.35
C ASN A 44 26.72 27.24 -10.48
N GLU A 45 26.97 26.35 -9.50
CA GLU A 45 26.31 25.06 -9.43
C GLU A 45 24.79 25.22 -9.21
N LYS A 46 24.39 26.12 -8.31
CA LYS A 46 22.97 26.44 -8.08
C LYS A 46 22.31 27.04 -9.32
N LEU A 47 23.00 27.92 -10.03
CA LEU A 47 22.53 28.49 -11.29
C LEU A 47 22.32 27.41 -12.36
N SER A 48 23.22 26.43 -12.43
CA SER A 48 23.10 25.28 -13.33
C SER A 48 21.89 24.41 -12.99
N LEU A 49 21.69 24.08 -11.71
CA LEU A 49 20.52 23.35 -11.23
C LEU A 49 19.21 24.08 -11.54
N ARG A 50 19.20 25.40 -11.38
CA ARG A 50 18.08 26.26 -11.70
C ARG A 50 17.75 26.22 -13.19
N ALA A 51 18.76 26.34 -14.05
CA ALA A 51 18.62 26.23 -15.50
C ALA A 51 18.06 24.85 -15.91
N GLU A 52 18.55 23.76 -15.30
CA GLU A 52 18.02 22.42 -15.55
C GLU A 52 16.56 22.27 -15.13
N ARG A 53 16.20 22.82 -13.96
CA ARG A 53 14.81 22.75 -13.46
C ARG A 53 13.87 23.54 -14.37
N LYS A 54 14.27 24.74 -14.80
CA LYS A 54 13.52 25.52 -15.80
C LYS A 54 13.39 24.74 -17.11
N ARG A 55 14.49 24.16 -17.61
CA ARG A 55 14.49 23.32 -18.82
C ARG A 55 13.46 22.20 -18.70
N LEU A 56 13.46 21.45 -17.60
CA LEU A 56 12.56 20.33 -17.38
C LEU A 56 11.11 20.79 -17.32
N MET A 57 10.82 21.82 -16.51
CA MET A 57 9.46 22.36 -16.37
C MET A 57 8.87 22.84 -17.70
N LEU A 58 9.67 23.53 -18.51
CA LEU A 58 9.25 24.10 -19.79
C LEU A 58 9.21 23.08 -20.91
N LYS A 59 10.27 22.28 -21.12
CA LYS A 59 10.34 21.32 -22.23
C LYS A 59 9.36 20.18 -22.08
N ASP A 60 9.13 19.69 -20.86
CA ASP A 60 8.22 18.58 -20.61
C ASP A 60 6.75 19.04 -20.46
N ASN A 61 6.45 20.31 -20.76
CA ASN A 61 5.11 20.90 -20.63
C ASN A 61 4.47 20.65 -19.25
N LEU A 62 5.29 20.66 -18.19
CA LEU A 62 4.83 20.44 -16.82
C LEU A 62 3.92 21.58 -16.31
N LEU A 63 3.97 22.74 -16.96
CA LEU A 63 3.10 23.89 -16.70
C LEU A 63 1.65 23.66 -17.16
N ASP A 64 1.38 22.71 -18.05
CA ASP A 64 0.02 22.42 -18.50
C ASP A 64 -0.74 21.56 -17.49
N TYR A 65 -1.06 22.15 -16.33
CA TYR A 65 -1.69 21.44 -15.21
C TYR A 65 -3.00 20.75 -15.60
N LYS A 66 -3.77 21.32 -16.53
CA LYS A 66 -5.05 20.72 -16.97
C LYS A 66 -4.84 19.43 -17.75
N THR A 67 -3.89 19.41 -18.69
CA THR A 67 -3.60 18.22 -19.51
C THR A 67 -2.93 17.15 -18.65
N ASN A 68 -1.95 17.54 -17.83
CA ASN A 68 -1.22 16.65 -16.93
C ASN A 68 -2.16 15.99 -15.90
N ASN A 69 -3.07 16.75 -15.29
CA ASN A 69 -4.07 16.16 -14.38
C ASN A 69 -5.06 15.23 -15.10
N ALA A 70 -5.43 15.54 -16.35
CA ALA A 70 -6.32 14.67 -17.12
C ALA A 70 -5.64 13.33 -17.45
N ILE A 71 -4.34 13.36 -17.77
CA ILE A 71 -3.53 12.16 -17.99
C ILE A 71 -3.41 11.35 -16.68
N ASP A 72 -3.09 11.99 -15.57
CA ASP A 72 -2.94 11.31 -14.28
C ASP A 72 -4.26 10.68 -13.78
N LYS A 73 -5.41 11.29 -14.08
CA LYS A 73 -6.74 10.73 -13.78
C LYS A 73 -7.07 9.49 -14.61
N LYS A 74 -6.53 9.36 -15.83
CA LYS A 74 -6.74 8.18 -16.69
C LYS A 74 -5.88 6.98 -16.26
N ARG A 75 -4.78 7.22 -15.55
CA ARG A 75 -3.87 6.18 -15.07
C ARG A 75 -4.50 5.38 -13.92
N SER A 76 -4.34 4.06 -13.96
CA SER A 76 -4.64 3.20 -12.83
C SER A 76 -3.69 3.49 -11.65
N LYS A 77 -4.00 2.94 -10.46
CA LYS A 77 -3.13 3.09 -9.28
C LYS A 77 -1.71 2.56 -9.56
N GLU A 78 -1.62 1.36 -10.14
CA GLU A 78 -0.33 0.71 -10.45
C GLU A 78 0.45 1.46 -11.53
N GLU A 79 -0.26 1.98 -12.54
CA GLU A 79 0.32 2.82 -13.59
C GLU A 79 0.88 4.13 -13.03
N ARG A 80 0.20 4.75 -12.06
CA ARG A 80 0.68 5.97 -11.40
C ARG A 80 1.91 5.70 -10.53
N GLU A 81 1.93 4.59 -9.83
CA GLU A 81 3.10 4.15 -9.05
C GLU A 81 4.31 3.87 -9.96
N LEU A 82 4.08 3.24 -11.12
CA LEU A 82 5.12 3.02 -12.12
C LEU A 82 5.65 4.35 -12.69
N TYR A 83 4.75 5.25 -13.11
CA TYR A 83 5.13 6.57 -13.62
C TYR A 83 5.94 7.37 -12.58
N THR A 84 5.57 7.27 -11.30
CA THR A 84 6.30 7.92 -10.19
C THR A 84 7.72 7.39 -10.05
N ARG A 85 7.93 6.08 -10.24
CA ARG A 85 9.27 5.46 -10.19
C ARG A 85 10.16 5.90 -11.35
N ILE A 86 9.61 6.12 -12.54
CA ILE A 86 10.39 6.52 -13.71
C ILE A 86 10.62 8.04 -13.80
N LYS A 87 9.79 8.85 -13.14
CA LYS A 87 9.87 10.33 -13.16
C LYS A 87 11.27 10.91 -12.91
N PRO A 88 12.12 10.37 -12.02
CA PRO A 88 13.48 10.87 -11.83
C PRO A 88 14.36 10.83 -13.10
N PHE A 89 14.09 9.90 -14.03
CA PHE A 89 14.85 9.79 -15.28
C PHE A 89 14.64 10.98 -16.22
N ALA A 90 13.55 11.74 -16.06
CA ALA A 90 13.32 12.97 -16.82
C ALA A 90 14.43 14.02 -16.63
N ARG A 91 15.16 13.98 -15.50
CA ARG A 91 16.29 14.89 -15.26
C ARG A 91 17.47 14.62 -16.19
N ILE A 92 17.76 13.34 -16.45
CA ILE A 92 18.94 12.91 -17.23
C ILE A 92 18.64 12.71 -18.72
N MET A 93 17.38 12.51 -19.08
CA MET A 93 16.95 12.28 -20.46
C MET A 93 16.54 13.59 -21.15
N SER A 94 16.48 13.54 -22.49
CA SER A 94 15.78 14.59 -23.24
C SER A 94 14.27 14.43 -23.07
N SER A 95 13.52 15.50 -23.33
CA SER A 95 12.06 15.48 -23.22
C SER A 95 11.41 14.45 -24.16
N SER A 96 11.94 14.35 -25.39
CA SER A 96 11.46 13.38 -26.38
C SER A 96 11.72 11.95 -25.92
N ASP A 97 12.96 11.66 -25.52
CA ASP A 97 13.37 10.31 -25.14
C ASP A 97 12.65 9.86 -23.86
N PHE A 98 12.41 10.78 -22.92
CA PHE A 98 11.66 10.46 -21.70
C PHE A 98 10.20 10.10 -22.00
N ASN A 99 9.56 10.78 -22.95
CA ASN A 99 8.19 10.46 -23.36
C ASN A 99 8.12 9.09 -24.02
N GLU A 100 9.02 8.79 -24.97
CA GLU A 100 9.12 7.47 -25.62
C GLU A 100 9.39 6.37 -24.59
N PHE A 101 10.38 6.57 -23.72
CA PHE A 101 10.70 5.63 -22.64
C PHE A 101 9.52 5.41 -21.69
N SER A 102 8.83 6.49 -21.30
CA SER A 102 7.64 6.42 -20.45
C SER A 102 6.54 5.59 -21.12
N ASP A 103 6.25 5.86 -22.39
CA ASP A 103 5.24 5.12 -23.15
C ASP A 103 5.62 3.64 -23.30
N ASP A 104 6.88 3.33 -23.60
CA ASP A 104 7.38 1.95 -23.71
C ASP A 104 7.24 1.18 -22.40
N ILE A 105 7.69 1.77 -21.29
CA ILE A 105 7.56 1.16 -19.96
C ILE A 105 6.10 0.92 -19.58
N MET A 106 5.21 1.86 -19.91
CA MET A 106 3.78 1.73 -19.64
C MET A 106 3.13 0.67 -20.53
N ASN A 107 3.52 0.59 -21.80
CA ASN A 107 3.05 -0.44 -22.73
C ASN A 107 3.53 -1.83 -22.31
N GLU A 108 4.81 -1.96 -21.94
CA GLU A 108 5.37 -3.20 -21.42
C GLU A 108 4.59 -3.67 -20.20
N PHE A 109 4.33 -2.78 -19.23
CA PHE A 109 3.56 -3.08 -18.04
C PHE A 109 2.16 -3.63 -18.37
N LYS A 110 1.44 -2.97 -19.29
CA LYS A 110 0.12 -3.42 -19.75
C LYS A 110 0.19 -4.80 -20.41
N ILE A 111 1.18 -5.04 -21.27
CA ILE A 111 1.37 -6.31 -21.95
C ILE A 111 1.67 -7.42 -20.93
N ARG A 112 2.59 -7.18 -19.98
CA ARG A 112 2.91 -8.15 -18.91
C ARG A 112 1.68 -8.50 -18.07
N ASN A 113 0.90 -7.50 -17.68
CA ASN A 113 -0.35 -7.73 -16.95
C ASN A 113 -1.38 -8.52 -17.77
N ARG A 114 -1.51 -8.21 -19.07
CA ARG A 114 -2.40 -8.95 -19.97
C ARG A 114 -1.96 -10.40 -20.13
N ILE A 115 -0.66 -10.66 -20.30
CA ILE A 115 -0.10 -12.02 -20.36
C ILE A 115 -0.41 -12.78 -19.07
N MET A 116 -0.14 -12.18 -17.91
CA MET A 116 -0.42 -12.78 -16.61
C MET A 116 -1.91 -13.12 -16.45
N GLN A 117 -2.79 -12.21 -16.86
CA GLN A 117 -4.23 -12.42 -16.86
C GLN A 117 -4.64 -13.60 -17.74
N LEU A 118 -4.17 -13.65 -18.99
CA LEU A 118 -4.46 -14.73 -19.94
C LEU A 118 -3.94 -16.08 -19.44
N GLN A 119 -2.75 -16.11 -18.85
CA GLN A 119 -2.21 -17.32 -18.22
C GLN A 119 -3.07 -17.79 -17.05
N ASN A 120 -3.58 -16.86 -16.23
CA ASN A 120 -4.47 -17.18 -15.12
C ASN A 120 -5.81 -17.75 -15.63
N TRP A 121 -6.41 -17.16 -16.66
CA TRP A 121 -7.61 -17.69 -17.29
C TRP A 121 -7.41 -19.14 -17.76
N ARG A 122 -6.29 -19.42 -18.46
CA ARG A 122 -5.96 -20.77 -18.90
C ARG A 122 -5.78 -21.76 -17.75
N ARG A 123 -5.13 -21.37 -16.65
CA ARG A 123 -4.98 -22.23 -15.46
C ARG A 123 -6.32 -22.56 -14.81
N ASN A 124 -7.28 -21.65 -14.87
CA ASN A 124 -8.63 -21.84 -14.32
C ASN A 124 -9.59 -22.51 -15.31
N GLY A 125 -9.10 -23.01 -16.45
CA GLY A 125 -9.91 -23.72 -17.45
C GLY A 125 -10.69 -22.82 -18.41
N ILE A 126 -10.48 -21.48 -18.38
CA ILE A 126 -11.09 -20.54 -19.31
C ILE A 126 -10.23 -20.48 -20.57
N THR A 127 -10.74 -21.01 -21.67
CA THR A 127 -10.02 -21.09 -22.96
C THR A 127 -10.54 -20.11 -24.01
N LEU A 128 -11.78 -19.63 -23.85
CA LEU A 128 -12.41 -18.63 -24.73
C LEU A 128 -12.19 -17.21 -24.20
N LEU A 129 -11.97 -16.26 -25.12
CA LEU A 129 -11.75 -14.85 -24.75
C LEU A 129 -13.01 -14.21 -24.12
N GLU A 130 -14.17 -14.55 -24.67
CA GLU A 130 -15.48 -14.01 -24.26
C GLU A 130 -15.84 -14.42 -22.83
N ASP A 131 -15.60 -15.69 -22.49
CA ASP A 131 -15.77 -16.22 -21.13
C ASP A 131 -14.82 -15.56 -20.13
N GLY A 132 -13.60 -15.21 -20.56
CA GLY A 132 -12.64 -14.49 -19.74
C GLY A 132 -13.07 -13.06 -19.40
N GLU A 133 -13.68 -12.35 -20.34
CA GLU A 133 -14.25 -11.03 -20.09
C GLU A 133 -15.46 -11.09 -19.14
N TYR A 134 -16.31 -12.11 -19.29
CA TYR A 134 -17.42 -12.33 -18.37
C TYR A 134 -16.90 -12.61 -16.95
N TYR A 135 -15.91 -13.50 -16.81
CA TYR A 135 -15.27 -13.81 -15.54
C TYR A 135 -14.69 -12.57 -14.85
N GLU A 136 -14.00 -11.69 -15.57
CA GLU A 136 -13.46 -10.47 -14.95
C GLU A 136 -14.54 -9.45 -14.59
N LYS A 137 -15.58 -9.28 -15.42
CA LYS A 137 -16.72 -8.42 -15.06
C LYS A 137 -17.38 -8.91 -13.76
N GLU A 138 -17.59 -10.21 -13.64
CA GLU A 138 -18.19 -10.82 -12.44
C GLU A 138 -17.26 -10.71 -11.23
N LYS A 139 -15.96 -10.97 -11.41
CA LYS A 139 -14.93 -10.83 -10.37
C LYS A 139 -14.84 -9.39 -9.85
N ILE A 140 -14.82 -8.39 -10.74
CA ILE A 140 -14.84 -6.97 -10.37
C ILE A 140 -16.13 -6.64 -9.61
N SER A 141 -17.29 -7.11 -10.08
CA SER A 141 -18.58 -6.91 -9.39
C SER A 141 -18.59 -7.52 -7.99
N ARG A 142 -17.99 -8.71 -7.83
CA ARG A 142 -17.89 -9.39 -6.54
C ARG A 142 -16.98 -8.63 -5.58
N VAL A 143 -15.81 -8.21 -6.04
CA VAL A 143 -14.87 -7.40 -5.25
C VAL A 143 -15.48 -6.05 -4.88
N SER A 144 -16.15 -5.35 -5.80
CA SER A 144 -16.81 -4.08 -5.50
C SER A 144 -17.89 -4.24 -4.44
N LYS A 145 -18.75 -5.27 -4.55
CA LYS A 145 -19.77 -5.60 -3.54
C LYS A 145 -19.16 -5.92 -2.17
N LEU A 146 -18.04 -6.64 -2.13
CA LEU A 146 -17.29 -6.92 -0.90
C LEU A 146 -16.71 -5.63 -0.29
N THR A 147 -16.15 -4.72 -1.10
CA THR A 147 -15.60 -3.44 -0.60
C THR A 147 -16.66 -2.47 -0.08
N LEU A 148 -17.85 -2.48 -0.67
CA LEU A 148 -19.00 -1.67 -0.23
C LEU A 148 -19.71 -2.23 1.00
N SER A 149 -19.57 -3.54 1.27
CA SER A 149 -20.16 -4.22 2.43
C SER A 149 -19.27 -4.21 3.67
N SER A 150 -18.07 -3.61 3.58
CA SER A 150 -17.20 -3.40 4.74
C SER A 150 -17.64 -2.13 5.48
N PRO A 151 -18.13 -2.20 6.74
CA PRO A 151 -18.40 -1.00 7.50
C PRO A 151 -17.06 -0.31 7.74
N ASN A 152 -16.93 0.92 7.22
CA ASN A 152 -15.85 1.83 7.56
C ASN A 152 -15.82 2.01 9.09
N ILE A 153 -14.95 1.26 9.78
CA ILE A 153 -14.42 1.65 11.09
C ILE A 153 -13.37 2.71 10.79
N SER A 154 -13.82 3.90 10.43
CA SER A 154 -13.03 5.11 10.52
C SER A 154 -13.54 5.88 11.74
N SER A 155 -12.88 5.64 12.85
CA SER A 155 -12.94 6.44 14.08
C SER A 155 -12.60 7.90 13.74
N LYS A 156 -13.63 8.70 13.48
CA LYS A 156 -13.58 10.15 13.63
C LYS A 156 -14.37 10.51 14.86
N GLU A 157 -13.72 10.38 16.01
CA GLU A 157 -14.11 11.16 17.19
C GLU A 157 -13.90 12.63 16.84
N ARG A 158 -15.01 13.34 16.59
CA ARG A 158 -15.05 14.79 16.74
C ARG A 158 -15.92 15.08 17.95
N HIS A 159 -15.28 15.45 19.04
CA HIS A 159 -15.94 16.16 20.12
C HIS A 159 -16.39 17.53 19.61
N THR A 160 -17.70 17.73 19.49
CA THR A 160 -18.29 19.07 19.47
C THR A 160 -19.38 19.10 20.54
N LEU A 161 -19.06 19.73 21.65
CA LEU A 161 -20.02 20.12 22.68
C LEU A 161 -20.89 21.24 22.11
N ASN A 162 -22.21 21.05 22.03
CA ASN A 162 -23.12 22.19 22.18
C ASN A 162 -24.52 21.78 22.65
N SER A 163 -25.02 22.63 23.54
CA SER A 163 -26.28 22.59 24.28
C SER A 163 -27.52 22.86 23.41
N GLY A 164 -28.69 22.32 23.80
CA GLY A 164 -29.98 22.92 23.44
C GLY A 164 -31.18 21.98 23.19
N ARG A 165 -31.90 21.65 24.28
CA ARG A 165 -33.37 21.64 24.42
C ARG A 165 -34.29 21.22 23.23
N SER A 166 -35.01 20.10 23.42
CA SER A 166 -36.48 20.06 23.66
C SER A 166 -37.27 18.95 22.93
N HIS A 167 -37.96 18.16 23.76
CA HIS A 167 -39.30 17.55 23.63
C HIS A 167 -39.74 16.66 22.44
N SER A 168 -40.04 15.41 22.83
CA SER A 168 -41.31 14.69 22.62
C SER A 168 -41.71 14.31 21.18
N ARG A 169 -41.66 13.01 20.89
CA ARG A 169 -42.83 12.21 20.47
C ARG A 169 -42.54 10.72 20.52
N MET A 170 -43.52 9.99 21.04
CA MET A 170 -43.55 8.55 21.24
C MET A 170 -43.38 7.76 19.94
N SER A 171 -42.80 6.56 20.05
CA SER A 171 -43.34 5.30 19.50
C SER A 171 -42.42 4.13 19.89
N THR A 172 -42.90 3.26 20.79
CA THR A 172 -42.42 1.88 20.87
C THR A 172 -42.89 1.13 19.62
N PRO A 173 -42.06 0.22 19.09
CA PRO A 173 -42.59 -1.13 18.91
C PRO A 173 -41.60 -2.23 19.31
N THR A 174 -42.08 -3.04 20.25
CA THR A 174 -42.02 -4.51 20.26
C THR A 174 -40.66 -5.23 20.33
N GLU A 175 -40.45 -5.86 21.48
CA GLU A 175 -39.59 -7.01 21.71
C GLU A 175 -39.77 -8.10 20.63
N GLY A 176 -38.79 -8.22 19.74
CA GLY A 176 -38.57 -9.42 18.94
C GLY A 176 -37.68 -10.39 19.69
N LYS A 177 -38.30 -11.43 20.27
CA LYS A 177 -37.69 -12.54 21.00
C LYS A 177 -36.44 -13.11 20.29
N LEU A 178 -35.26 -12.86 20.86
CA LEU A 178 -34.06 -13.64 20.57
C LEU A 178 -34.30 -15.07 21.07
N LYS A 179 -34.64 -15.98 20.16
CA LYS A 179 -34.63 -17.43 20.41
C LYS A 179 -33.20 -17.82 20.77
N ARG A 180 -32.94 -17.99 22.07
CA ARG A 180 -31.79 -18.76 22.57
C ARG A 180 -31.88 -20.16 21.98
N ARG A 181 -31.05 -20.47 20.99
CA ARG A 181 -30.89 -21.85 20.51
C ARG A 181 -30.02 -22.60 21.51
N ASN A 182 -30.58 -23.70 21.99
CA ASN A 182 -29.93 -24.66 22.87
C ASN A 182 -28.61 -25.15 22.24
N ILE A 183 -27.57 -25.16 23.07
CA ILE A 183 -26.27 -25.74 22.77
C ILE A 183 -26.42 -27.25 22.94
N SER A 184 -26.66 -27.96 21.85
CA SER A 184 -26.57 -29.42 21.77
C SER A 184 -25.50 -29.78 20.75
N ALA A 185 -24.36 -30.29 21.25
CA ALA A 185 -23.52 -31.37 20.72
C ALA A 185 -23.24 -31.51 19.20
N ASP A 186 -23.53 -30.54 18.35
CA ASP A 186 -23.18 -30.63 16.93
C ASP A 186 -21.74 -30.15 16.69
N PRO A 187 -20.98 -30.81 15.77
CA PRO A 187 -19.67 -30.33 15.35
C PRO A 187 -19.80 -28.88 14.86
N LEU A 188 -18.86 -27.99 15.23
CA LEU A 188 -18.89 -26.64 14.69
C LEU A 188 -18.74 -26.73 13.18
N ASP A 189 -19.79 -26.32 12.46
CA ASP A 189 -19.74 -26.20 11.02
C ASP A 189 -18.97 -24.92 10.67
N ILE A 190 -17.74 -25.13 10.25
CA ILE A 190 -16.79 -24.06 9.92
C ILE A 190 -16.89 -23.71 8.42
N SER A 191 -17.75 -24.39 7.65
CA SER A 191 -17.88 -24.23 6.20
C SER A 191 -18.41 -22.86 5.76
N GLU A 192 -19.20 -22.18 6.60
CA GLU A 192 -19.74 -20.84 6.31
C GLU A 192 -18.71 -19.71 6.52
N ALA A 193 -17.53 -20.00 7.05
CA ALA A 193 -16.51 -18.99 7.29
C ALA A 193 -15.85 -18.53 5.97
N PRO A 194 -15.70 -17.21 5.72
CA PRO A 194 -15.13 -16.69 4.47
C PRO A 194 -13.67 -17.13 4.25
N ASP A 195 -12.96 -17.42 5.33
CA ASP A 195 -11.54 -17.82 5.32
C ASP A 195 -11.35 -19.35 5.30
N TYR A 196 -12.43 -20.14 5.15
CA TYR A 196 -12.40 -21.60 5.17
C TYR A 196 -11.52 -22.20 4.05
N ASN A 197 -11.52 -21.56 2.88
CA ASN A 197 -10.78 -22.01 1.70
C ASN A 197 -9.26 -21.80 1.80
N LEU A 198 -8.79 -21.04 2.81
CA LEU A 198 -7.37 -20.76 3.03
C LEU A 198 -6.68 -21.80 3.92
N LEU A 199 -7.45 -22.72 4.52
CA LEU A 199 -6.96 -23.81 5.34
C LEU A 199 -6.69 -25.05 4.49
N SER A 200 -5.61 -25.76 4.78
CA SER A 200 -5.40 -27.13 4.26
C SER A 200 -6.44 -28.09 4.86
N ASP A 201 -6.72 -29.21 4.21
CA ASP A 201 -7.70 -30.19 4.69
C ASP A 201 -7.36 -30.73 6.09
N GLY A 202 -6.07 -30.84 6.42
CA GLY A 202 -5.64 -31.19 7.77
C GLY A 202 -5.89 -30.07 8.79
N GLU A 203 -5.82 -28.80 8.38
CA GLU A 203 -6.07 -27.64 9.25
C GLU A 203 -7.57 -27.42 9.46
N LYS A 204 -8.39 -27.72 8.44
CA LYS A 204 -9.86 -27.73 8.55
C LYS A 204 -10.31 -28.71 9.63
N LEU A 205 -9.79 -29.94 9.61
CA LEU A 205 -10.07 -30.96 10.63
C LEU A 205 -9.64 -30.53 12.03
N LEU A 206 -8.45 -29.92 12.15
CA LEU A 206 -7.95 -29.40 13.41
C LEU A 206 -8.84 -28.29 13.97
N CYS A 207 -9.29 -27.36 13.13
CA CYS A 207 -10.19 -26.27 13.52
C CYS A 207 -11.54 -26.80 13.99
N GLN A 208 -12.07 -27.84 13.33
CA GLN A 208 -13.32 -28.51 13.69
C GLN A 208 -13.23 -29.24 15.03
N GLU A 209 -12.13 -29.97 15.26
CA GLU A 209 -11.86 -30.68 16.52
C GLU A 209 -11.68 -29.69 17.67
N LEU A 210 -10.91 -28.62 17.48
CA LEU A 210 -10.59 -27.64 18.52
C LEU A 210 -11.67 -26.58 18.73
N ARG A 211 -12.70 -26.60 17.90
CA ARG A 211 -13.77 -25.62 17.88
C ARG A 211 -13.24 -24.18 17.77
N ILE A 212 -12.35 -23.96 16.80
CA ILE A 212 -11.73 -22.66 16.51
C ILE A 212 -12.13 -22.25 15.10
N TYR A 213 -12.57 -21.01 14.91
CA TYR A 213 -12.89 -20.48 13.60
C TYR A 213 -11.60 -20.23 12.76
N PRO A 214 -11.69 -20.21 11.42
CA PRO A 214 -10.52 -20.06 10.54
C PRO A 214 -9.70 -18.79 10.81
N LYS A 215 -10.38 -17.66 11.00
CA LYS A 215 -9.75 -16.37 11.24
C LYS A 215 -8.86 -16.35 12.50
N PRO A 216 -9.34 -16.74 13.70
CA PRO A 216 -8.46 -16.82 14.87
C PRO A 216 -7.37 -17.88 14.72
N TYR A 217 -7.62 -19.00 14.03
CA TYR A 217 -6.57 -19.99 13.77
C TYR A 217 -5.44 -19.43 12.90
N LEU A 218 -5.77 -18.70 11.83
CA LEU A 218 -4.77 -18.08 10.95
C LEU A 218 -3.91 -17.05 11.70
N CYS A 219 -4.51 -16.23 12.57
CA CYS A 219 -3.75 -15.31 13.43
C CYS A 219 -2.77 -16.07 14.35
N ILE A 220 -3.20 -17.20 14.94
CA ILE A 220 -2.34 -18.04 15.78
C ILE A 220 -1.23 -18.66 14.93
N LYS A 221 -1.55 -19.16 13.73
CA LYS A 221 -0.58 -19.75 12.80
C LYS A 221 0.51 -18.75 12.42
N GLU A 222 0.15 -17.52 12.06
CA GLU A 222 1.11 -16.45 11.76
C GLU A 222 2.01 -16.12 12.95
N LEU A 223 1.42 -16.04 14.15
CA LEU A 223 2.15 -15.76 15.39
C LEU A 223 3.19 -16.85 15.67
N LEU A 224 2.82 -18.11 15.49
CA LEU A 224 3.73 -19.25 15.68
C LEU A 224 4.84 -19.30 14.63
N PHE A 225 4.55 -18.97 13.37
CA PHE A 225 5.59 -18.89 12.33
C PHE A 225 6.58 -17.76 12.57
N LYS A 226 6.11 -16.59 13.03
CA LYS A 226 7.02 -15.50 13.43
C LYS A 226 7.95 -15.94 14.54
N GLU A 227 7.44 -16.67 15.53
CA GLU A 227 8.28 -17.17 16.62
C GLU A 227 9.26 -18.26 16.18
N LEU A 228 8.85 -19.14 15.25
CA LEU A 228 9.74 -20.16 14.67
C LEU A 228 10.91 -19.55 13.92
N LEU A 229 10.67 -18.46 13.18
CA LEU A 229 11.72 -17.73 12.49
C LEU A 229 12.69 -17.07 13.48
N ASN A 230 12.19 -16.53 14.59
CA ASN A 230 13.02 -15.91 15.63
C ASN A 230 13.83 -16.94 16.44
N SER A 231 13.27 -18.14 16.68
CA SER A 231 13.90 -19.20 17.47
C SER A 231 14.73 -20.19 16.64
N GLY A 232 14.94 -19.94 15.35
CA GLY A 232 15.78 -20.78 14.49
C GLY A 232 15.21 -22.18 14.22
N GLY A 233 13.88 -22.33 14.26
CA GLY A 233 13.19 -23.60 13.96
C GLY A 233 12.93 -24.52 15.16
N VAL A 234 13.32 -24.11 16.37
CA VAL A 234 13.11 -24.85 17.62
C VAL A 234 11.99 -24.19 18.43
N LEU A 235 10.95 -24.94 18.80
CA LEU A 235 9.79 -24.41 19.50
C LEU A 235 9.39 -25.32 20.66
N ASN A 236 9.32 -24.75 21.88
CA ASN A 236 8.92 -25.48 23.09
C ASN A 236 7.44 -25.27 23.37
N GLN A 237 6.75 -26.31 23.83
CA GLN A 237 5.33 -26.25 24.19
C GLN A 237 5.01 -25.15 25.22
N GLU A 238 5.89 -24.91 26.19
CA GLU A 238 5.74 -23.84 27.18
C GLU A 238 5.79 -22.44 26.55
N LYS A 239 6.67 -22.24 25.55
CA LYS A 239 6.74 -20.98 24.79
C LYS A 239 5.50 -20.80 23.92
N VAL A 240 4.98 -21.86 23.31
CA VAL A 240 3.70 -21.80 22.58
C VAL A 240 2.57 -21.43 23.53
N SER A 241 2.53 -21.98 24.74
CA SER A 241 1.51 -21.69 25.73
C SER A 241 1.59 -20.28 26.31
N SER A 242 2.76 -19.65 26.35
CA SER A 242 2.88 -18.25 26.80
C SER A 242 2.50 -17.25 25.71
N ILE A 243 2.77 -17.60 24.44
CA ILE A 243 2.51 -16.76 23.27
C ILE A 243 1.04 -16.83 22.85
N VAL A 244 0.47 -18.03 22.86
CA VAL A 244 -0.93 -18.27 22.47
C VAL A 244 -1.80 -18.19 23.72
N LYS A 245 -2.52 -17.08 23.88
CA LYS A 245 -3.52 -16.86 24.96
C LYS A 245 -4.80 -17.69 24.72
N LEU A 246 -4.67 -19.01 24.68
CA LEU A 246 -5.76 -19.96 24.47
C LEU A 246 -5.70 -21.08 25.53
N GLU A 247 -6.79 -21.84 25.64
CA GLU A 247 -6.88 -23.00 26.54
C GLU A 247 -5.69 -23.96 26.36
N PRO A 248 -5.02 -24.41 27.43
CA PRO A 248 -3.81 -25.24 27.36
C PRO A 248 -3.97 -26.51 26.52
N SER A 249 -5.15 -27.14 26.58
CA SER A 249 -5.48 -28.34 25.80
C SER A 249 -5.50 -28.08 24.29
N LYS A 250 -6.01 -26.91 23.88
CA LYS A 250 -6.05 -26.51 22.46
C LYS A 250 -4.66 -26.16 21.95
N THR A 251 -3.90 -25.44 22.76
CA THR A 251 -2.52 -25.06 22.43
C THR A 251 -1.61 -26.28 22.26
N SER A 252 -1.74 -27.28 23.14
CA SER A 252 -1.04 -28.57 23.02
C SER A 252 -1.38 -29.29 21.70
N ARG A 253 -2.65 -29.34 21.32
CA ARG A 253 -3.08 -30.00 20.07
C ARG A 253 -2.58 -29.28 18.82
N ILE A 254 -2.56 -27.94 18.84
CA ILE A 254 -1.98 -27.12 17.76
C ILE A 254 -0.48 -27.40 17.65
N TYR A 255 0.24 -27.42 18.78
CA TYR A 255 1.67 -27.73 18.81
C TYR A 255 1.97 -29.13 18.24
N HIS A 256 1.23 -30.15 18.67
CA HIS A 256 1.37 -31.52 18.13
C HIS A 256 1.08 -31.58 16.62
N TYR A 257 0.12 -30.80 16.12
CA TYR A 257 -0.14 -30.71 14.68
C TYR A 257 1.05 -30.10 13.93
N PHE A 258 1.64 -29.02 14.45
CA PHE A 258 2.82 -28.37 13.84
C PHE A 258 4.03 -29.31 13.79
N VAL A 259 4.25 -30.10 14.83
CA VAL A 259 5.27 -31.16 14.85
C VAL A 259 4.95 -32.25 13.81
N LYS A 260 3.69 -32.70 13.72
CA LYS A 260 3.26 -33.70 12.73
C LYS A 260 3.44 -33.21 11.29
N GLN A 261 3.19 -31.94 11.01
CA GLN A 261 3.39 -31.31 9.70
C GLN A 261 4.88 -31.01 9.40
N LYS A 262 5.81 -31.34 10.31
CA LYS A 262 7.24 -31.05 10.20
C LYS A 262 7.56 -29.57 10.04
N TRP A 263 6.70 -28.69 10.56
CA TRP A 263 6.93 -27.23 10.54
C TRP A 263 7.79 -26.74 11.71
N CYS A 264 7.93 -27.55 12.76
CA CYS A 264 8.80 -27.30 13.90
C CYS A 264 9.71 -28.50 14.14
N GLN A 265 10.94 -28.24 14.60
CA GLN A 265 11.77 -29.27 15.22
C GLN A 265 11.47 -29.27 16.73
N VAL A 266 11.31 -30.47 17.29
CA VAL A 266 11.12 -30.65 18.73
C VAL A 266 12.46 -30.40 19.42
N SER A 267 12.49 -29.49 20.41
CA SER A 267 13.63 -29.35 21.31
C SER A 267 13.65 -30.41 22.39
#